data_AF-A0A428JWF0-F1
#
_entry.id   AF-A0A428JWF0-F1
#
_cell.length_a   1.000
_cell.length_b   1.000
_cell.length_c   1.000
_cell.angle_alpha   90.00
_cell.angle_beta   90.00
_cell.angle_gamma   90.00
#
_symmetry.space_group_name_H-M   'P 1'
#
loop_
_entity.id
_entity.type
_entity.pdbx_description
1 polymer ?
#
loop_
_entity_poly.entity_id
_entity_poly.type
_entity_poly.pdbx_seq_one_letter_code
_entity_poly.pdbx_strand_id
1 'polypeptide(L)'
;MAISKPPVRKAPATIPAVPAADEKKIEAVINRGSSSLTSEVTEVKLKNFNIKLPASTLTVIDELRAKRPRRPTSPKLGISTQDWLLEAIQEKIQREQKKYGKHI
;
A
#
# COMPACT_ATOMS: atom_id res chain seq x y z
N MET A 1 19.51 43.08 -34.62
CA MET A 1 19.32 41.72 -34.05
C MET A 1 20.59 41.35 -33.30
N ALA A 2 20.51 41.17 -31.98
CA ALA A 2 21.60 40.67 -31.17
C ALA A 2 21.01 39.68 -30.17
N ILE A 3 21.07 38.41 -30.54
CA ILE A 3 20.62 37.27 -29.73
C ILE A 3 21.56 37.11 -28.54
N SER A 4 21.00 37.22 -27.34
CA SER A 4 21.66 37.00 -26.06
C SER A 4 22.30 35.61 -26.00
N LYS A 5 23.53 35.54 -25.49
CA LYS A 5 24.28 34.29 -25.30
C LYS A 5 23.45 33.28 -24.48
N PRO A 6 23.38 32.00 -24.90
CA PRO A 6 22.65 30.98 -24.16
C PRO A 6 23.28 30.70 -22.79
N PRO A 7 22.50 30.35 -21.76
CA PRO A 7 23.00 30.12 -20.42
C PRO A 7 23.97 28.92 -20.39
N VAL A 8 25.15 29.16 -19.81
CA VAL A 8 26.20 28.16 -19.60
C VAL A 8 25.68 27.09 -18.64
N ARG A 9 25.62 25.83 -19.10
CA ARG A 9 25.31 24.69 -18.22
C ARG A 9 26.44 24.55 -17.20
N LYS A 10 26.12 24.64 -15.91
CA LYS A 10 27.02 24.21 -14.83
C LYS A 10 27.36 22.73 -15.05
N ALA A 11 28.66 22.41 -15.09
CA ALA A 11 29.13 21.03 -15.12
C ALA A 11 28.59 20.26 -13.91
N PRO A 12 28.13 19.01 -14.06
CA PRO A 12 27.79 18.18 -12.91
C PRO A 12 29.04 17.91 -12.08
N ALA A 13 28.87 18.02 -10.77
CA ALA A 13 29.90 17.80 -9.77
C ALA A 13 30.63 16.47 -9.96
N THR A 14 31.95 16.51 -9.83
CA THR A 14 32.86 15.37 -9.74
C THR A 14 32.31 14.34 -8.75
N ILE A 15 31.95 13.17 -9.27
CA ILE A 15 31.59 12.00 -8.47
C ILE A 15 32.88 11.56 -7.74
N PRO A 16 32.86 11.38 -6.40
CA PRO A 16 34.03 10.86 -5.70
C PRO A 16 34.34 9.43 -6.19
N ALA A 17 35.63 9.17 -6.41
CA ALA A 17 36.15 7.91 -6.93
C ALA A 17 35.59 6.71 -6.13
N VAL A 18 34.85 5.87 -6.84
CA VAL A 18 34.36 4.59 -6.31
C VAL A 18 35.60 3.71 -6.06
N PRO A 19 35.78 3.12 -4.86
CA PRO A 19 36.87 2.18 -4.62
C PRO A 19 36.73 1.01 -5.61
N ALA A 20 37.85 0.59 -6.18
CA ALA A 20 37.93 -0.47 -7.19
C ALA A 20 37.00 -1.63 -6.81
N ALA A 21 35.91 -1.78 -7.57
CA ALA A 21 34.93 -2.79 -7.30
C ALA A 21 35.58 -4.16 -7.49
N ASP A 22 35.60 -4.99 -6.44
CA ASP A 22 36.11 -6.36 -6.51
C ASP A 22 35.38 -7.11 -7.64
N GLU A 23 36.11 -7.50 -8.69
CA GLU A 23 35.56 -8.13 -9.89
C GLU A 23 34.66 -9.33 -9.55
N LYS A 24 35.02 -10.09 -8.50
CA LYS A 24 34.24 -11.22 -7.97
C LYS A 24 32.85 -10.82 -7.45
N LYS A 25 32.71 -9.62 -6.87
CA LYS A 25 31.41 -9.11 -6.39
C LYS A 25 30.54 -8.65 -7.56
N ILE A 26 31.16 -8.12 -8.62
CA ILE A 26 30.46 -7.70 -9.84
C ILE A 26 29.93 -8.92 -10.58
N GLU A 27 30.76 -9.96 -10.76
CA GLU A 27 30.33 -11.23 -11.35
C GLU A 27 29.21 -11.88 -10.54
N ALA A 28 29.28 -11.84 -9.21
CA ALA A 28 28.21 -12.35 -8.36
C ALA A 28 26.89 -11.59 -8.55
N VAL A 29 26.94 -10.27 -8.80
CA VAL A 29 25.75 -9.45 -9.09
C VAL A 29 25.23 -9.70 -10.51
N ILE A 30 26.11 -9.87 -11.50
CA ILE A 30 25.73 -10.18 -12.89
C ILE A 30 25.10 -11.58 -12.97
N ASN A 31 25.72 -12.57 -12.33
CA ASN A 31 25.23 -13.96 -12.28
C ASN A 31 23.94 -14.10 -11.44
N ARG A 32 23.65 -13.16 -10.54
CA ARG A 32 22.42 -13.14 -9.75
C ARG A 32 21.18 -12.80 -10.60
N GLY A 33 21.36 -12.27 -11.81
CA GLY A 33 20.26 -11.89 -12.70
C GLY A 33 19.33 -10.85 -12.06
N SER A 34 18.36 -10.35 -12.82
CA SER A 34 17.32 -9.42 -12.34
C SER A 34 16.33 -10.12 -11.37
N SER A 35 16.84 -10.72 -10.28
CA SER A 35 16.00 -11.10 -9.16
C SER A 35 15.77 -9.83 -8.35
N SER A 36 14.68 -9.15 -8.72
CA SER A 36 14.11 -8.04 -7.96
C SER A 36 14.21 -8.35 -6.49
N LEU A 37 14.83 -7.45 -5.71
CA LEU A 37 14.84 -7.50 -4.25
C LEU A 37 13.44 -7.90 -3.80
N THR A 38 13.31 -9.15 -3.33
CA THR A 38 12.09 -9.64 -2.72
C THR A 38 11.95 -8.84 -1.44
N SER A 39 11.32 -7.67 -1.53
CA SER A 39 10.54 -7.16 -0.42
C SER A 39 9.76 -8.37 0.06
N GLU A 40 9.96 -8.76 1.32
CA GLU A 40 9.20 -9.82 1.97
C GLU A 40 7.72 -9.41 1.91
N VAL A 41 7.09 -9.70 0.78
CA VAL A 41 5.65 -9.67 0.64
C VAL A 41 5.25 -10.84 1.51
N THR A 42 4.95 -10.55 2.77
CA THR A 42 4.32 -11.48 3.68
C THR A 42 3.20 -12.09 2.87
N GLU A 43 3.31 -13.39 2.54
CA GLU A 43 2.31 -14.06 1.72
C GLU A 43 0.97 -13.96 2.45
N VAL A 44 0.15 -12.99 2.05
CA VAL A 44 -1.19 -12.84 2.58
C VAL A 44 -2.00 -13.98 1.98
N LYS A 45 -2.02 -15.11 2.67
CA LYS A 45 -2.83 -16.27 2.30
C LYS A 45 -4.30 -15.88 2.43
N LEU A 46 -4.89 -15.44 1.33
CA LEU A 46 -6.31 -15.13 1.25
C LEU A 46 -7.12 -16.40 1.52
N LYS A 47 -7.98 -16.36 2.54
CA LYS A 47 -8.90 -17.43 2.87
C LYS A 47 -10.31 -16.96 2.61
N ASN A 48 -11.07 -17.75 1.87
CA ASN A 48 -12.50 -17.50 1.67
C ASN A 48 -13.25 -17.89 2.95
N PHE A 49 -14.10 -17.00 3.43
CA PHE A 49 -14.94 -17.22 4.60
C PHE A 49 -16.40 -16.98 4.24
N ASN A 50 -17.25 -17.97 4.49
CA ASN A 50 -18.68 -17.89 4.22
C ASN A 50 -19.44 -17.67 5.54
N ILE A 51 -20.23 -16.62 5.62
CA ILE A 51 -21.03 -16.28 6.81
C ILE A 51 -22.52 -16.29 6.44
N LYS A 52 -23.35 -16.86 7.32
CA LYS A 52 -24.81 -16.70 7.25
C LYS A 52 -25.22 -15.58 8.19
N LEU A 53 -25.91 -14.57 7.64
CA LEU A 53 -26.44 -13.44 8.39
C LEU A 53 -27.97 -13.41 8.24
N PRO A 54 -28.72 -13.05 9.31
CA PRO A 54 -30.14 -12.77 9.18
C PRO A 54 -30.41 -11.67 8.15
N ALA A 55 -31.52 -11.77 7.39
CA ALA A 55 -31.87 -10.75 6.40
C ALA A 55 -32.08 -9.36 7.04
N SER A 56 -32.61 -9.32 8.27
CA SER A 56 -32.81 -8.09 9.03
C SER A 56 -31.52 -7.36 9.38
N THR A 57 -30.40 -8.06 9.55
CA THR A 57 -29.12 -7.38 9.80
C THR A 57 -28.54 -6.80 8.52
N LEU A 58 -28.75 -7.46 7.37
CA LEU A 58 -28.32 -6.96 6.07
C LEU A 58 -29.03 -5.64 5.70
N THR A 59 -30.33 -5.53 5.95
CA THR A 59 -31.08 -4.29 5.68
C THR A 59 -30.57 -3.12 6.50
N VAL A 60 -30.27 -3.34 7.79
CA VAL A 60 -29.68 -2.32 8.67
C VAL A 60 -28.30 -1.89 8.17
N ILE A 61 -27.48 -2.83 7.69
CA ILE A 61 -26.16 -2.52 7.12
C ILE A 61 -26.31 -1.64 5.87
N ASP A 62 -27.25 -1.96 4.99
CA ASP A 62 -27.51 -1.17 3.77
C ASP A 62 -27.94 0.27 4.10
N GLU A 63 -28.83 0.45 5.08
CA GLU A 63 -29.25 1.77 5.55
C GLU A 63 -28.10 2.59 6.14
N LEU A 64 -27.27 1.98 6.98
CA LEU A 64 -26.10 2.64 7.57
C LEU A 64 -25.07 3.00 6.51
N ARG A 65 -24.89 2.15 5.50
CA ARG A 65 -23.99 2.40 4.38
C ARG A 65 -24.46 3.56 3.52
N ALA A 66 -25.77 3.69 3.31
CA ALA A 66 -26.35 4.80 2.54
C ALA A 66 -26.15 6.18 3.19
N LYS A 67 -26.04 6.23 4.53
CA LYS A 67 -25.80 7.47 5.28
C LYS A 67 -24.37 8.00 5.18
N ARG A 68 -23.40 7.16 4.78
CA ARG A 68 -21.99 7.59 4.67
C ARG A 68 -21.83 8.53 3.45
N PRO A 69 -21.17 9.69 3.62
CA PRO A 69 -20.98 10.62 2.52
C PRO A 69 -20.27 9.95 1.35
N ARG A 70 -20.85 10.10 0.16
CA ARG A 70 -20.27 9.58 -1.09
C ARG A 70 -18.98 10.33 -1.39
N ARG A 71 -18.02 9.67 -2.06
CA ARG A 71 -16.83 10.39 -2.54
C ARG A 71 -17.29 11.47 -3.52
N PRO A 72 -16.86 12.74 -3.35
CA PRO A 72 -17.36 13.85 -4.15
C PRO A 72 -17.08 13.68 -5.65
N THR A 73 -16.07 12.88 -6.00
CA THR A 73 -15.63 12.63 -7.37
C THR A 73 -16.23 11.38 -8.01
N SER A 74 -17.03 10.57 -7.30
CA SER A 74 -17.66 9.40 -7.90
C SER A 74 -19.10 9.17 -7.42
N PRO A 75 -20.05 8.91 -8.35
CA PRO A 75 -21.46 8.70 -8.04
C PRO A 75 -21.75 7.33 -7.39
N LYS A 76 -20.72 6.48 -7.22
CA LYS A 76 -20.85 5.13 -6.68
C LYS A 76 -20.94 5.19 -5.15
N LEU A 77 -21.69 4.24 -4.58
CA LEU A 77 -21.79 4.03 -3.14
C LEU A 77 -20.38 3.97 -2.54
N GLY A 78 -20.13 4.75 -1.50
CA GLY A 78 -18.77 5.07 -1.06
C GLY A 78 -17.94 3.87 -0.60
N ILE A 79 -18.57 2.72 -0.35
CA ILE A 79 -17.96 1.47 0.15
C ILE A 79 -18.85 0.26 -0.24
N SER A 80 -18.24 -0.91 -0.44
CA SER A 80 -18.96 -2.17 -0.67
C SER A 80 -19.50 -2.76 0.64
N THR A 81 -20.45 -3.70 0.59
CA THR A 81 -20.90 -4.46 1.78
C THR A 81 -19.73 -5.17 2.46
N GLN A 82 -18.84 -5.75 1.66
CA GLN A 82 -17.66 -6.48 2.14
C GLN A 82 -16.68 -5.55 2.85
N ASP A 83 -16.36 -4.39 2.26
CA ASP A 83 -15.44 -3.42 2.87
C ASP A 83 -16.02 -2.88 4.19
N TRP A 84 -17.33 -2.67 4.24
CA TRP A 84 -18.02 -2.24 5.46
C TRP A 84 -17.88 -3.29 6.57
N LEU A 85 -18.06 -4.58 6.23
CA LEU A 85 -17.88 -5.68 7.18
C LEU A 85 -16.43 -5.80 7.65
N LEU A 86 -15.46 -5.65 6.75
CA LEU A 86 -14.04 -5.70 7.10
C LEU A 86 -13.65 -4.54 8.05
N GLU A 87 -14.13 -3.33 7.78
CA GLU A 87 -13.91 -2.17 8.65
C GLU A 87 -14.51 -2.40 10.04
N ALA A 88 -15.74 -2.92 10.12
CA ALA A 88 -16.39 -3.23 11.39
C ALA A 88 -15.66 -4.33 12.19
N ILE A 89 -15.15 -5.37 11.51
CA ILE A 89 -14.34 -6.41 12.15
C ILE A 89 -13.03 -5.83 12.67
N GLN A 90 -12.34 -5.01 11.87
CA GLN A 90 -11.07 -4.39 12.26
C GLN A 90 -11.26 -3.46 13.46
N GLU A 91 -12.31 -2.65 13.45
CA GLU A 91 -12.65 -1.77 14.57
C GLU A 91 -12.95 -2.59 15.84
N LYS A 92 -13.67 -3.71 15.70
CA LYS A 92 -13.97 -4.62 16.81
C LYS A 92 -12.69 -5.25 17.38
N ILE A 93 -11.78 -5.72 16.52
CA ILE A 93 -10.46 -6.24 16.93
C ILE A 93 -9.67 -5.17 17.67
N GLN A 94 -9.59 -3.95 17.14
CA GLN A 94 -8.86 -2.85 17.80
C GLN A 94 -9.47 -2.47 19.15
N ARG A 95 -10.80 -2.42 19.26
CA ARG A 95 -11.49 -2.18 20.54
C ARG A 95 -11.19 -3.28 21.56
N GLU A 96 -11.16 -4.53 21.13
CA GLU A 96 -10.85 -5.66 22.01
C GLU A 96 -9.36 -5.73 22.37
N GLN A 97 -8.45 -5.46 21.43
CA GLN A 97 -7.03 -5.29 21.71
C GLN A 97 -6.79 -4.14 22.70
N LYS A 98 -7.52 -3.03 22.60
CA LYS A 98 -7.41 -1.95 23.58
C LYS A 98 -7.97 -2.33 24.96
N LYS A 99 -9.01 -3.15 25.00
CA LYS A 99 -9.70 -3.54 26.25
C LYS A 99 -9.04 -4.71 26.97
N TYR A 100 -8.50 -5.67 26.23
CA TYR A 100 -7.96 -6.94 26.71
C TYR A 100 -6.47 -7.12 26.40
N GLY A 101 -5.89 -6.29 25.53
CA GLY A 101 -4.44 -6.21 25.32
C GLY A 101 -3.77 -5.57 26.52
N LYS A 102 -3.67 -6.35 27.59
CA LYS A 102 -2.56 -6.24 28.52
C LYS A 102 -1.27 -6.34 27.68
N HIS A 103 -0.37 -5.41 27.96
CA HIS A 103 1.07 -5.54 27.76
C HIS A 103 1.51 -7.00 27.63
N ILE A 104 1.98 -7.37 26.44
CA ILE A 104 3.03 -8.36 26.28
C ILE A 104 4.29 -7.54 25.96
#